data_AF-A0AAD8F7I7-F1
#
_entry.id   AF-A0AAD8F7I7-F1
#
_cell.length_a   1.000
_cell.length_b   1.000
_cell.length_c   1.000
_cell.angle_alpha   90.00
_cell.angle_beta   90.00
_cell.angle_gamma   90.00
#
_symmetry.space_group_name_H-M   'P 1'
#
loop_
_entity.id
_entity.type
_entity.pdbx_description
1 polymer ?
#
loop_
_entity_poly.entity_id
_entity_poly.type
_entity_poly.pdbx_seq_one_letter_code
_entity_poly.pdbx_strand_id
1 'polypeptide(L)' 'MGYSEKCVMGYSEKCVMGYSEKCVMGYSEKCVIGYSEKCVMGYSEKCVLGYSEKCVLGYSEKCVLGYSEKCVLLWRSLG' A
#
# COMPACT_ATOMS: atom_id res chain seq x y z
N MET A 1 3.24 3.89 15.74
CA MET A 1 3.31 2.96 14.60
C MET A 1 3.37 1.56 15.17
N GLY A 2 2.37 0.72 14.91
CA GLY A 2 2.24 -0.62 15.49
C GLY A 2 2.65 -1.73 14.52
N TYR A 3 2.80 -2.93 15.06
CA TYR A 3 2.97 -4.19 14.31
C TYR A 3 1.60 -4.86 14.15
N SER A 4 1.29 -5.37 12.96
CA SER A 4 0.14 -6.25 12.76
C SER A 4 0.48 -7.40 11.82
N GLU A 5 0.21 -8.64 12.23
CA GLU A 5 0.32 -9.80 11.32
C GLU A 5 -0.62 -9.66 10.11
N LYS A 6 -1.84 -9.16 10.33
CA LYS A 6 -2.82 -8.96 9.26
C LYS A 6 -3.59 -7.66 9.46
N CYS A 7 -3.62 -6.84 8.42
CA CYS A 7 -4.48 -5.67 8.34
C CYS A 7 -5.35 -5.76 7.09
N VAL A 8 -6.67 -5.59 7.27
CA VAL A 8 -7.63 -5.51 6.18
C VAL A 8 -8.48 -4.27 6.41
N MET A 9 -8.50 -3.35 5.46
CA MET A 9 -9.43 -2.22 5.48
C MET A 9 -10.16 -2.04 4.15
N GLY A 10 -11.45 -1.73 4.22
CA GLY A 10 -12.29 -1.51 3.04
C GLY A 10 -12.15 -0.11 2.47
N TYR A 11 -12.51 0.91 3.25
CA TYR A 11 -12.43 2.32 2.88
C TYR A 11 -11.75 3.11 4.00
N SER A 12 -10.83 4.00 3.65
CA SER A 12 -10.17 4.88 4.61
C SER A 12 -9.67 6.16 3.96
N GLU A 13 -10.06 7.34 4.46
CA GLU A 13 -9.46 8.60 4.01
C GLU A 13 -7.94 8.64 4.27
N LYS A 14 -7.52 8.16 5.45
CA LYS A 14 -6.10 8.14 5.85
C LYS A 14 -5.75 6.84 6.56
N CYS A 15 -4.78 6.14 6.00
CA CYS A 15 -4.19 4.94 6.57
C CYS A 15 -2.69 5.16 6.78
N VAL A 16 -2.20 4.91 8.00
CA VAL A 16 -0.77 4.89 8.30
C VAL A 16 -0.44 3.60 9.04
N MET A 17 0.45 2.80 8.46
CA MET A 17 0.91 1.55 9.05
C MET A 17 2.43 1.50 9.15
N GLY A 18 2.91 0.96 10.28
CA GLY A 18 4.33 0.77 10.56
C GLY A 18 4.86 -0.50 9.90
N TYR A 19 4.50 -1.65 10.48
CA TYR A 19 4.91 -2.96 10.00
C TYR A 19 3.70 -3.88 9.86
N SER A 20 3.60 -4.61 8.75
CA SER A 20 2.63 -5.69 8.63
C SER A 20 3.06 -6.84 7.74
N GLU A 21 2.92 -8.10 8.18
CA GLU A 21 3.17 -9.23 7.27
C GLU A 21 2.21 -9.22 6.09
N LYS A 22 0.91 -8.98 6.33
CA LYS A 22 -0.12 -8.93 5.29
C LYS A 22 -1.01 -7.70 5.43
N CYS A 23 -0.96 -6.83 4.44
CA CYS A 23 -1.86 -5.69 4.29
C CYS A 23 -2.77 -5.87 3.08
N VAL A 24 -4.08 -5.71 3.27
CA VAL A 24 -5.06 -5.62 2.19
C VAL A 24 -5.90 -4.37 2.37
N MET A 25 -5.96 -3.53 1.34
CA MET A 25 -6.68 -2.27 1.35
C MET A 25 -7.56 -2.15 0.10
N GLY A 26 -8.84 -1.83 0.29
CA GLY A 26 -9.78 -1.60 -0.81
C GLY A 26 -9.57 -0.24 -1.46
N TYR A 27 -9.99 0.81 -0.76
CA TYR A 27 -9.91 2.21 -1.21
C TYR A 27 -9.24 3.08 -0.14
N SER A 28 -8.32 3.95 -0.54
CA SER A 28 -7.82 5.00 0.35
C SER A 28 -7.42 6.29 -0.36
N GLU A 29 -7.79 7.45 0.17
CA GLU A 29 -7.26 8.71 -0.38
C GLU A 29 -5.76 8.84 -0.09
N LYS A 30 -5.33 8.56 1.15
CA LYS A 30 -3.93 8.61 1.56
C LYS A 30 -3.54 7.37 2.34
N CYS A 31 -2.64 6.59 1.78
CA CYS A 31 -2.07 5.41 2.43
C CYS A 31 -0.56 5.53 2.56
N VAL A 32 -0.04 5.30 3.76
CA VAL A 32 1.38 5.21 4.06
C VAL A 32 1.66 3.89 4.76
N ILE A 33 2.50 3.06 4.18
CA ILE A 33 2.91 1.76 4.73
C ILE A 33 4.43 1.75 4.84
N GLY A 34 4.96 1.56 6.04
CA GLY A 34 6.39 1.50 6.30
C GLY A 34 7.04 0.23 5.75
N TYR A 35 6.67 -0.91 6.30
CA TYR A 35 7.15 -2.23 5.88
C TYR A 35 5.97 -3.20 5.72
N SER A 36 5.99 -3.99 4.64
CA SER A 36 5.10 -5.14 4.53
C SER A 36 5.63 -6.31 3.71
N GLU A 37 5.56 -7.55 4.19
CA GLU A 37 5.91 -8.71 3.36
C GLU A 37 4.97 -8.82 2.15
N LYS A 38 3.65 -8.67 2.37
CA LYS A 38 2.63 -8.72 1.32
C LYS A 38 1.66 -7.56 1.45
N CYS A 39 1.67 -6.67 0.47
CA CYS A 39 0.76 -5.54 0.37
C CYS A 39 -0.12 -5.66 -0.87
N VAL A 40 -1.44 -5.57 -0.69
CA VAL A 40 -2.43 -5.51 -1.77
C VAL A 40 -3.27 -4.26 -1.59
N MET A 41 -3.21 -3.34 -2.56
CA MET A 41 -4.03 -2.13 -2.58
C MET A 41 -4.92 -2.14 -3.83
N GLY A 42 -6.22 -1.88 -3.67
CA GLY A 42 -7.16 -1.73 -4.76
C GLY A 42 -7.04 -0.38 -5.44
N TYR A 43 -7.53 0.68 -4.79
CA TYR A 43 -7.48 2.06 -5.26
C TYR A 43 -6.82 2.97 -4.24
N SER A 44 -5.98 3.88 -4.71
CA SER A 44 -5.51 5.00 -3.91
C SER A 44 -5.36 6.30 -4.70
N GLU A 45 -5.65 7.45 -4.09
CA GLU A 45 -5.19 8.71 -4.69
C GLU A 45 -3.69 8.90 -4.43
N LYS A 46 -3.25 8.70 -3.18
CA LYS A 46 -1.85 8.82 -2.76
C LYS A 46 -1.44 7.58 -1.99
N CYS A 47 -0.44 6.88 -2.49
CA CYS A 47 0.16 5.73 -1.83
C CYS A 47 1.66 5.94 -1.66
N VAL A 48 2.15 5.75 -0.44
CA VAL A 48 3.58 5.68 -0.11
C VAL A 48 3.85 4.33 0.52
N LEU A 49 4.71 3.53 -0.11
CA LEU A 49 5.15 2.23 0.40
C LEU A 49 6.66 2.27 0.59
N GLY A 50 7.13 2.09 1.82
CA GLY A 50 8.55 2.13 2.17
C GLY A 50 9.30 0.89 1.68
N TYR A 51 9.00 -0.27 2.28
CA TYR A 51 9.58 -1.56 1.91
C TYR A 51 8.48 -2.60 1.73
N SER A 52 8.56 -3.40 0.66
CA SER A 52 7.74 -4.60 0.56
C SER A 52 8.35 -5.75 -0.25
N GLU A 53 8.30 -6.98 0.27
CA GLU A 53 8.72 -8.14 -0.54
C GLU A 53 7.78 -8.34 -1.74
N LYS A 54 6.47 -8.23 -1.54
CA LYS A 54 5.45 -8.37 -2.58
C LYS A 54 4.41 -7.26 -2.48
N CYS A 55 4.38 -6.37 -3.47
CA CYS A 55 3.29 -5.41 -3.65
C CYS A 55 2.45 -5.67 -4.90
N VAL A 56 1.13 -5.57 -4.73
CA VAL A 56 0.17 -5.47 -5.83
C VAL A 56 -0.62 -4.20 -5.61
N LEU A 57 -0.48 -3.25 -6.51
CA LEU A 57 -1.24 -2.00 -6.49
C LEU A 57 -2.12 -1.95 -7.74
N GLY A 58 -3.43 -1.80 -7.52
CA GLY A 58 -4.41 -1.68 -8.59
C GLY A 58 -4.29 -0.32 -9.27
N TYR A 59 -5.01 0.67 -8.77
CA TYR A 59 -5.00 2.03 -9.27
C TYR A 59 -4.35 2.97 -8.26
N SER A 60 -3.41 3.79 -8.73
CA SER A 60 -2.88 4.90 -7.94
C SER A 60 -2.69 6.16 -8.77
N GLU A 61 -3.22 7.29 -8.33
CA GLU A 61 -2.91 8.58 -8.98
C GLU A 61 -1.49 9.04 -8.68
N LYS A 62 -1.03 8.84 -7.44
CA LYS A 62 0.33 9.16 -7.01
C LYS A 62 0.86 8.03 -6.14
N CYS A 63 1.79 7.27 -6.71
CA CYS A 63 2.45 6.18 -6.01
C CYS A 63 3.95 6.47 -5.84
N VAL A 64 4.41 6.42 -4.60
CA VAL A 64 5.84 6.41 -4.26
C VAL A 64 6.16 5.05 -3.66
N LEU A 65 7.06 4.34 -4.32
CA LEU A 65 7.60 3.07 -3.86
C LEU A 65 9.06 3.28 -3.48
N GLY A 66 9.44 2.86 -2.28
CA GLY A 66 10.84 2.80 -1.87
C GLY A 66 11.50 1.55 -2.45
N TYR A 67 11.52 0.46 -1.69
CA TYR A 67 12.07 -0.81 -2.12
C TYR A 67 10.98 -1.87 -2.25
N SER A 68 10.99 -2.60 -3.37
CA SER A 68 10.23 -3.84 -3.47
C SER A 68 10.95 -4.90 -4.28
N GLU A 69 10.94 -6.14 -3.78
CA GLU A 69 11.48 -7.26 -4.54
C GLU A 69 10.57 -7.63 -5.72
N LYS A 70 9.25 -7.61 -5.50
CA LYS A 70 8.23 -7.89 -6.51
C LYS A 70 7.11 -6.90 -6.39
N CYS A 71 6.99 -6.00 -7.36
CA CYS A 71 5.86 -5.09 -7.44
C CYS A 71 5.13 -5.21 -8.77
N VAL A 72 3.80 -5.28 -8.68
CA VAL A 72 2.90 -5.19 -9.82
C VAL A 72 2.07 -3.92 -9.67
N LEU A 73 2.14 -3.06 -10.69
CA LEU A 73 1.29 -1.88 -10.83
C LEU A 73 0.34 -2.14 -11.99
N LEU A 74 -0.97 -2.23 -11.73
CA LEU A 74 -1.95 -2.39 -12.81
C LEU A 74 -2.14 -1.07 -13.55
N TRP A 75 -2.27 0.03 -12.81
CA TRP A 75 -2.38 1.35 -13.39
C TRP A 75 -1.83 2.43 -12.47
N ARG A 76 -1.01 3.30 -13.04
CA ARG A 76 -0.46 4.48 -12.37
C ARG A 76 -0.72 5.67 -13.26
N SER A 77 -1.49 6.63 -12.75
CA SER A 77 -1.53 7.95 -13.38
C SER A 77 -0.17 8.60 -13.14
N LEU A 78 0.53 8.96 -14.20
CA LEU A 78 1.64 9.90 -14.11
C LEU A 78 1.08 11.23 -14.57
N GLY A 79 0.57 12.01 -13.61
CA GLY A 79 0.37 13.44 -13.82
C GLY A 79 1.72 14.15 -13.85
#